data_AF-A0A9D2UXJ8-F1
#
_entry.id   AF-A0A9D2UXJ8-F1
#
_cell.length_a   1.000
_cell.length_b   1.000
_cell.length_c   1.000
_cell.angle_alpha   90.00
_cell.angle_beta   90.00
_cell.angle_gamma   90.00
#
_symmetry.space_group_name_H-M   'P 1'
#
loop_
_entity.id
_entity.type
_entity.pdbx_description
1 polymer ?
#
loop_
_entity_poly.entity_id
_entity_poly.type
_entity_poly.pdbx_seq_one_letter_code
_entity_poly.pdbx_strand_id
1 'polypeptide(L)'
;MSDTPRTTNAVQPSDSSASQAPSEQPAFDAQATRKADEMTARAYERSRERIMARFEDKEVARDIVTLAGMTEIYCADHHVDSLRTPYESEAVRAGVYPARKIPRLCPECAAHTRYGEVRRALCRREPRPSCKTCSNHCYAPAEQAFQRKAMAYAGPRAMFRGHAIEAIRHLIQTRLS
;
A
#
# COMPACT_ATOMS: atom_id res chain seq x y z
N MET A 1 -63.33 7.62 -44.35
CA MET A 1 -63.81 8.04 -43.01
C MET A 1 -64.22 6.75 -42.32
N SER A 2 -63.45 6.16 -41.41
CA SER A 2 -62.61 6.78 -40.40
C SER A 2 -61.48 5.84 -39.97
N ASP A 3 -60.35 6.46 -39.66
CA ASP A 3 -59.17 5.93 -38.98
C ASP A 3 -59.49 5.15 -37.70
N THR A 4 -58.77 4.06 -37.40
CA THR A 4 -57.73 4.04 -36.33
C THR A 4 -57.05 2.66 -36.20
N PRO A 5 -55.81 2.61 -35.66
CA PRO A 5 -54.84 1.54 -35.92
C PRO A 5 -54.72 0.46 -34.83
N ARG A 6 -54.09 -0.63 -35.26
CA ARG A 6 -53.65 -1.83 -34.56
C ARG A 6 -52.57 -1.53 -33.51
N THR A 7 -52.84 -1.76 -32.23
CA THR A 7 -51.84 -1.80 -31.16
C THR A 7 -51.42 -3.24 -30.88
N THR A 8 -50.22 -3.61 -31.32
CA THR A 8 -49.53 -4.83 -30.89
C THR A 8 -48.80 -4.55 -29.57
N ASN A 9 -49.21 -5.21 -28.48
CA ASN A 9 -48.48 -5.21 -27.21
C ASN A 9 -47.17 -5.99 -27.37
N ALA A 10 -46.05 -5.29 -27.36
CA ALA A 10 -44.73 -5.87 -27.24
C ALA A 10 -44.38 -6.08 -25.76
N VAL A 11 -44.18 -7.34 -25.37
CA VAL A 11 -43.58 -7.74 -24.10
C VAL A 11 -42.13 -7.24 -24.08
N GLN A 12 -41.79 -6.39 -23.11
CA GLN A 12 -40.41 -5.98 -22.87
C GLN A 12 -39.70 -7.03 -21.98
N PRO A 13 -38.50 -7.50 -22.32
CA PRO A 13 -37.64 -8.18 -21.37
C PRO A 13 -37.04 -7.15 -20.42
N SER A 14 -37.11 -7.43 -19.12
CA SER A 14 -36.46 -6.65 -18.06
C SER A 14 -34.95 -6.93 -18.07
N ASP A 15 -34.20 -6.15 -18.84
CA ASP A 15 -32.74 -6.19 -18.82
C ASP A 15 -32.21 -5.72 -17.47
N SER A 16 -31.60 -6.67 -16.77
CA SER A 16 -30.93 -6.50 -15.49
C SER A 16 -29.55 -5.90 -15.74
N SER A 17 -29.49 -4.62 -16.11
CA SER A 17 -28.22 -3.92 -16.23
C SER A 17 -27.82 -3.34 -14.87
N ALA A 18 -27.25 -4.19 -14.02
CA ALA A 18 -26.41 -3.72 -12.93
C ALA A 18 -25.23 -2.95 -13.57
N SER A 19 -25.33 -1.63 -13.57
CA SER A 19 -24.26 -0.70 -13.94
C SER A 19 -23.04 -0.99 -13.05
N GLN A 20 -22.10 -1.76 -13.59
CA GLN A 20 -20.77 -1.88 -13.02
C GLN A 20 -20.07 -0.54 -13.28
N ALA A 21 -19.88 0.23 -12.21
CA ALA A 21 -19.03 1.40 -12.25
C ALA A 21 -17.64 0.99 -12.78
N PRO A 22 -17.06 1.74 -13.74
CA PRO A 22 -15.70 1.48 -14.19
C PRO A 22 -14.77 1.64 -12.99
N SER A 23 -13.95 0.62 -12.73
CA SER A 23 -12.93 0.65 -11.70
C SER A 23 -11.95 1.78 -12.03
N GLU A 24 -12.10 2.92 -11.36
CA GLU A 24 -11.10 4.00 -11.31
C GLU A 24 -9.85 3.49 -10.60
N GLN A 25 -9.10 2.62 -11.25
CA GLN A 25 -7.73 2.34 -10.91
C GLN A 25 -6.91 3.43 -11.60
N PRO A 26 -6.32 4.39 -10.88
CA PRO A 26 -5.41 5.31 -11.53
C PRO A 26 -4.25 4.48 -12.07
N ALA A 27 -4.13 4.47 -13.39
CA ALA A 27 -2.98 3.92 -14.08
C ALA A 27 -1.71 4.50 -13.45
N PHE A 28 -0.82 3.61 -13.00
CA PHE A 28 0.61 3.82 -12.78
C PHE A 28 1.03 5.30 -12.76
N ASP A 29 0.96 5.96 -11.60
CA ASP A 29 1.42 7.36 -11.48
C ASP A 29 2.96 7.36 -11.48
N ALA A 30 3.50 7.32 -12.69
CA ALA A 30 4.93 7.33 -12.96
C ALA A 30 5.61 8.57 -12.37
N GLN A 31 4.90 9.69 -12.25
CA GLN A 31 5.44 10.91 -11.67
C GLN A 31 5.57 10.79 -10.15
N ALA A 32 4.53 10.31 -9.46
CA ALA A 32 4.60 10.03 -8.03
C ALA A 32 5.72 9.03 -7.72
N THR A 33 5.81 7.95 -8.51
CA THR A 33 6.86 6.92 -8.39
C THR A 33 8.26 7.53 -8.47
N ARG A 34 8.56 8.28 -9.54
CA ARG A 34 9.86 8.95 -9.70
C ARG A 34 10.18 9.88 -8.52
N LYS A 35 9.20 10.65 -8.07
CA LYS A 35 9.37 11.57 -6.94
C LYS A 35 9.67 10.82 -5.64
N ALA A 36 9.02 9.69 -5.39
CA ALA A 36 9.28 8.85 -4.22
C ALA A 36 10.71 8.29 -4.24
N ASP A 37 11.17 7.76 -5.37
CA ASP A 37 12.54 7.27 -5.54
C ASP A 37 13.57 8.40 -5.37
N GLU A 38 13.36 9.59 -5.96
CA GLU A 38 14.23 10.75 -5.76
C GLU A 38 14.33 11.19 -4.29
N MET A 39 13.19 11.25 -3.59
CA MET A 39 13.17 11.59 -2.17
C MET A 39 13.92 10.56 -1.33
N THR A 40 13.80 9.29 -1.70
CA THR A 40 14.47 8.15 -1.06
C THR A 40 15.99 8.23 -1.28
N ALA A 41 16.43 8.43 -2.53
CA ALA A 41 17.85 8.59 -2.88
C ALA A 41 18.50 9.74 -2.10
N ARG A 42 17.87 10.93 -2.10
CA ARG A 42 18.35 12.10 -1.34
C ARG A 42 18.42 11.85 0.17
N ALA A 43 17.55 11.00 0.71
CA ALA A 43 17.58 10.65 2.13
C ALA A 43 18.73 9.70 2.46
N TYR A 44 19.01 8.71 1.61
CA TYR A 44 20.20 7.88 1.75
C TYR A 44 21.48 8.70 1.62
N GLU A 45 21.59 9.60 0.63
CA GLU A 45 22.75 10.49 0.48
C GLU A 45 23.05 11.28 1.76
N ARG A 46 22.02 11.87 2.39
CA ARG A 46 22.20 12.70 3.58
C ARG A 46 22.36 11.94 4.90
N SER A 47 21.86 10.71 4.98
CA SER A 47 21.64 10.06 6.28
C SER A 47 21.79 8.54 6.25
N ARG A 48 22.58 7.99 5.32
CA ARG A 48 22.79 6.55 5.15
C ARG A 48 23.12 5.85 6.47
N GLU A 49 24.17 6.29 7.17
CA GLU A 49 24.61 5.66 8.43
C GLU A 49 23.48 5.57 9.45
N ARG A 50 22.75 6.68 9.64
CA ARG A 50 21.59 6.72 10.53
C ARG A 50 20.49 5.77 10.07
N ILE A 51 20.17 5.72 8.78
CA ILE A 51 19.12 4.82 8.26
C ILE A 51 19.52 3.36 8.54
N MET A 52 20.76 2.99 8.22
CA MET A 52 21.26 1.62 8.42
C MET A 52 21.26 1.24 9.89
N ALA A 53 21.74 2.11 10.79
CA ALA A 53 21.71 1.87 12.23
C ALA A 53 20.27 1.70 12.76
N ARG A 54 19.29 2.41 12.19
CA ARG A 54 17.88 2.27 12.59
C ARG A 54 17.23 1.00 12.08
N PHE A 55 17.77 0.35 11.04
CA PHE A 55 17.28 -0.95 10.56
C PHE A 55 17.59 -2.10 11.53
N GLU A 56 18.57 -1.95 12.42
CA GLU A 56 18.88 -2.93 13.47
C GLU A 56 17.87 -2.93 14.63
N ASP A 57 17.08 -1.85 14.75
CA ASP A 57 16.03 -1.74 15.75
C ASP A 57 14.85 -2.67 15.40
N LYS A 58 14.55 -3.59 16.32
CA LYS A 58 13.51 -4.62 16.12
C LYS A 58 12.12 -4.04 15.90
N GLU A 59 11.78 -2.91 16.52
CA GLU A 59 10.49 -2.26 16.31
C GLU A 59 10.44 -1.66 14.91
N VAL A 60 11.48 -0.91 14.53
CA VAL A 60 11.59 -0.34 13.17
C VAL A 60 11.50 -1.44 12.13
N ALA A 61 12.26 -2.52 12.28
CA ALA A 61 12.26 -3.64 11.36
C ALA A 61 10.87 -4.29 11.25
N ARG A 62 10.20 -4.56 12.38
CA ARG A 62 8.83 -5.11 12.39
C ARG A 62 7.84 -4.20 11.66
N ASP A 63 7.93 -2.91 11.88
CA ASP A 63 7.00 -1.95 11.29
C ASP A 63 7.23 -1.80 9.78
N ILE A 64 8.48 -1.87 9.33
CA ILE A 64 8.85 -1.96 7.92
C ILE A 64 8.28 -3.21 7.27
N VAL A 65 8.49 -4.39 7.88
CA VAL A 65 7.96 -5.66 7.38
C VAL A 65 6.43 -5.63 7.30
N THR A 66 5.77 -5.01 8.29
CA THR A 66 4.31 -4.85 8.30
C THR A 66 3.85 -3.94 7.16
N LEU A 67 4.51 -2.80 6.97
CA LEU A 67 4.21 -1.88 5.86
C LEU A 67 4.33 -2.60 4.52
N ALA A 68 5.43 -3.30 4.28
CA ALA A 68 5.69 -4.00 3.03
C ALA A 68 4.68 -5.13 2.77
N GLY A 69 4.30 -5.90 3.79
CA GLY A 69 3.26 -6.92 3.66
C GLY A 69 1.87 -6.34 3.34
N MET A 70 1.52 -5.20 3.93
CA MET A 70 0.27 -4.50 3.57
C MET A 70 0.30 -4.00 2.12
N THR A 71 1.44 -3.48 1.68
CA THR A 71 1.65 -3.08 0.28
C THR A 71 1.56 -4.28 -0.66
N GLU A 72 2.10 -5.43 -0.30
CA GLU A 72 2.03 -6.66 -1.10
C GLU A 72 0.60 -7.14 -1.32
N ILE A 73 -0.21 -7.19 -0.26
CA ILE A 73 -1.62 -7.56 -0.34
C ILE A 73 -2.37 -6.62 -1.29
N TYR A 74 -2.12 -5.32 -1.20
CA TYR A 74 -2.75 -4.33 -2.08
C TYR A 74 -2.29 -4.50 -3.54
N CYS A 75 -0.97 -4.61 -3.75
CA CYS A 75 -0.34 -4.79 -5.05
C CYS A 75 -0.89 -6.03 -5.78
N ALA A 76 -1.00 -7.15 -5.07
CA ALA A 76 -1.47 -8.41 -5.64
C ALA A 76 -2.88 -8.34 -6.21
N ASP A 77 -3.77 -7.57 -5.57
CA ASP A 77 -5.19 -7.52 -5.94
C ASP A 77 -5.53 -6.37 -6.89
N HIS A 78 -4.73 -5.30 -6.91
CA HIS A 78 -5.02 -4.11 -7.72
C HIS A 78 -4.14 -3.99 -8.96
N HIS A 79 -2.93 -4.56 -8.94
CA HIS A 79 -1.97 -4.45 -10.04
C HIS A 79 -1.77 -5.83 -10.68
N VAL A 80 -2.87 -6.48 -11.07
CA VAL A 80 -2.88 -7.87 -11.57
C VAL A 80 -2.09 -8.05 -12.87
N ASP A 81 -2.10 -7.04 -13.73
CA ASP A 81 -1.38 -7.06 -15.01
C ASP A 81 0.10 -6.67 -14.89
N SER A 82 0.52 -6.20 -13.72
CA SER A 82 1.91 -5.80 -13.49
C SER A 82 2.80 -6.99 -13.13
N LEU A 83 3.99 -7.05 -13.73
CA LEU A 83 5.02 -7.98 -13.30
C LEU A 83 5.43 -7.66 -11.86
N ARG A 84 5.24 -8.63 -10.97
CA ARG A 84 5.73 -8.58 -9.59
C ARG A 84 6.97 -9.43 -9.47
N THR A 85 8.04 -8.89 -8.91
CA THR A 85 9.31 -9.60 -8.66
C THR A 85 9.61 -9.58 -7.17
N PRO A 86 10.48 -10.49 -6.66
CA PRO A 86 10.99 -10.37 -5.30
C PRO A 86 11.51 -8.95 -5.06
N TYR A 87 11.09 -8.35 -3.95
CA TYR A 87 11.41 -6.97 -3.62
C TYR A 87 12.86 -6.82 -3.20
N GLU A 88 13.49 -5.75 -3.69
CA GLU A 88 14.89 -5.42 -3.41
C GLU A 88 15.00 -4.00 -2.84
N SER A 89 15.75 -3.86 -1.75
CA SER A 89 16.08 -2.58 -1.13
C SER A 89 17.31 -2.69 -0.23
N GLU A 90 17.82 -1.54 0.24
CA GLU A 90 18.87 -1.51 1.27
C GLU A 90 18.41 -2.20 2.57
N ALA A 91 17.13 -2.10 2.93
CA ALA A 91 16.57 -2.78 4.09
C ALA A 91 16.60 -4.32 3.92
N VAL A 92 16.33 -4.83 2.70
CA VAL A 92 16.49 -6.26 2.39
C VAL A 92 17.95 -6.68 2.56
N ARG A 93 18.90 -5.92 2.00
CA ARG A 93 20.33 -6.20 2.15
C ARG A 93 20.83 -6.13 3.59
N ALA A 94 20.23 -5.24 4.38
CA ALA A 94 20.52 -5.08 5.81
C ALA A 94 19.88 -6.17 6.70
N GLY A 95 19.11 -7.11 6.14
CA GLY A 95 18.49 -8.19 6.91
C GLY A 95 17.24 -7.78 7.69
N VAL A 96 16.60 -6.66 7.34
CA VAL A 96 15.34 -6.22 7.96
C VAL A 96 14.22 -7.24 7.75
N TYR A 97 14.20 -7.85 6.57
CA TYR A 97 13.21 -8.83 6.17
C TYR A 97 13.71 -10.24 6.42
N PRO A 98 12.97 -11.08 7.17
CA PRO A 98 13.17 -12.52 7.11
C PRO A 98 13.00 -13.00 5.65
N ALA A 99 13.84 -13.92 5.18
CA ALA A 99 13.83 -14.36 3.78
C ALA A 99 12.42 -14.75 3.26
N ARG A 100 11.62 -15.44 4.10
CA ARG A 100 10.23 -15.84 3.80
C ARG A 100 9.20 -14.71 3.79
N LYS A 101 9.60 -13.47 4.10
CA LYS A 101 8.75 -12.27 4.20
C LYS A 101 9.22 -11.15 3.27
N ILE A 102 10.14 -11.42 2.35
CA ILE A 102 10.46 -10.50 1.27
C ILE A 102 9.25 -10.50 0.32
N PRO A 103 8.52 -9.38 0.18
CA PRO A 103 7.31 -9.36 -0.62
C PRO A 103 7.63 -9.45 -2.12
N ARG A 104 6.65 -9.82 -2.93
CA ARG A 104 6.73 -9.68 -4.39
C ARG A 104 5.90 -8.48 -4.84
N LEU A 105 6.58 -7.42 -5.28
CA LEU A 105 5.97 -6.12 -5.60
C LEU A 105 6.17 -5.76 -7.07
N CYS A 106 5.23 -4.97 -7.62
CA CYS A 106 5.45 -4.28 -8.88
C CYS A 106 6.36 -3.05 -8.67
N PRO A 107 6.90 -2.43 -9.75
CA PRO A 107 7.84 -1.31 -9.62
C PRO A 107 7.32 -0.13 -8.79
N GLU A 108 6.05 0.25 -8.96
CA GLU A 108 5.42 1.35 -8.22
C GLU A 108 5.31 1.04 -6.72
N CYS A 109 4.77 -0.13 -6.38
CA CYS A 109 4.66 -0.56 -4.98
C CYS A 109 6.03 -0.72 -4.34
N ALA A 110 7.05 -1.15 -5.09
CA ALA A 110 8.42 -1.23 -4.61
C ALA A 110 9.01 0.16 -4.30
N ALA A 111 8.74 1.18 -5.14
CA ALA A 111 9.16 2.55 -4.86
C ALA A 111 8.49 3.11 -3.59
N HIS A 112 7.18 2.87 -3.44
CA HIS A 112 6.44 3.23 -2.23
C HIS A 112 7.01 2.55 -0.97
N THR A 113 7.32 1.25 -1.04
CA THR A 113 7.90 0.53 0.09
C THR A 113 9.28 1.06 0.46
N ARG A 114 10.16 1.36 -0.52
CA ARG A 114 11.48 1.98 -0.24
C ARG A 114 11.34 3.35 0.41
N TYR A 115 10.39 4.15 -0.04
CA TYR A 115 10.06 5.42 0.59
C TYR A 115 9.62 5.24 2.04
N GLY A 116 8.71 4.29 2.28
CA GLY A 116 8.17 3.98 3.61
C GLY A 116 9.24 3.48 4.59
N GLU A 117 10.17 2.64 4.13
CA GLU A 117 11.33 2.18 4.89
C GLU A 117 12.15 3.33 5.45
N VAL A 118 12.55 4.24 4.57
CA VAL A 118 13.37 5.40 4.93
C VAL A 118 12.61 6.32 5.87
N ARG A 119 11.32 6.55 5.62
CA ARG A 119 10.48 7.37 6.51
C ARG A 119 10.34 6.75 7.89
N ARG A 120 10.23 5.42 7.98
CA ARG A 120 10.16 4.73 9.26
C ARG A 120 11.48 4.83 10.02
N ALA A 121 12.61 4.59 9.36
CA ALA A 121 13.94 4.69 9.94
C ALA A 121 14.25 6.11 10.46
N LEU A 122 13.86 7.14 9.70
CA LEU A 122 14.12 8.55 10.04
C LEU A 122 12.99 9.22 10.85
N CYS A 123 12.06 8.45 11.41
CA CYS A 123 11.01 9.01 12.27
C CYS A 123 11.62 9.78 13.44
N ARG A 124 11.18 11.02 13.64
CA ARG A 124 11.71 11.93 14.67
C ARG A 124 11.05 11.79 16.04
N ARG A 125 10.03 10.93 16.15
CA ARG A 125 9.24 10.74 17.38
C ARG A 125 9.74 9.52 18.11
N GLU A 126 9.92 9.66 19.42
CA GLU A 126 10.17 8.55 20.36
C GLU A 126 9.41 8.88 21.67
N PRO A 127 8.50 8.01 22.17
CA PRO A 127 7.99 6.80 21.52
C PRO A 127 7.31 7.10 20.18
N ARG A 128 7.45 6.19 19.21
CA ARG A 128 6.80 6.32 17.88
C ARG A 128 5.29 6.07 17.98
N PRO A 129 4.41 7.07 17.74
CA PRO A 129 2.99 6.81 17.64
C PRO A 129 2.66 6.06 16.33
N SER A 130 1.44 5.56 16.21
CA SER A 130 0.94 5.09 14.92
C SER A 130 1.00 6.23 13.89
N CYS A 131 1.35 5.91 12.63
CA CYS A 131 1.38 6.93 11.58
C CYS A 131 0.00 7.56 11.34
N LYS A 132 -1.09 6.85 11.69
CA LYS A 132 -2.48 7.32 11.60
C LYS A 132 -2.78 8.45 12.59
N THR A 133 -2.23 8.37 13.81
CA THR A 133 -2.49 9.33 14.91
C THR A 133 -1.35 10.33 15.11
N CYS A 134 -0.34 10.32 14.24
CA CYS A 134 0.80 11.23 14.35
C CYS A 134 0.40 12.66 13.95
N SER A 135 0.61 13.62 14.85
CA SER A 135 0.29 15.04 14.61
C SER A 135 1.19 15.74 13.59
N ASN A 136 2.35 15.18 13.25
CA ASN A 136 3.28 15.72 12.26
C ASN A 136 3.67 14.63 11.25
N HIS A 137 2.85 14.46 10.21
CA HIS A 137 3.05 13.43 9.20
C HIS A 137 4.27 13.74 8.33
N CYS A 138 5.20 12.79 8.26
CA CYS A 138 6.36 12.90 7.39
C CYS A 138 6.10 12.43 5.95
N TYR A 139 4.98 11.77 5.65
CA TYR A 139 4.71 11.27 4.29
C TYR A 139 4.38 12.43 3.35
N ALA A 140 4.88 12.36 2.11
CA ALA A 140 4.43 13.22 1.04
C ALA A 140 2.93 12.95 0.78
N PRO A 141 2.14 13.93 0.31
CA PRO A 141 0.70 13.76 0.16
C PRO A 141 0.29 12.56 -0.71
N ALA A 142 0.96 12.34 -1.85
CA ALA A 142 0.69 11.20 -2.74
C ALA A 142 0.99 9.86 -2.05
N GLU A 143 2.17 9.73 -1.43
CA GLU A 143 2.58 8.56 -0.65
C GLU A 143 1.63 8.29 0.51
N GLN A 144 1.15 9.33 1.20
CA GLN A 144 0.20 9.19 2.30
C GLN A 144 -1.15 8.68 1.79
N ALA A 145 -1.64 9.21 0.66
CA ALA A 145 -2.89 8.77 0.05
C ALA A 145 -2.81 7.29 -0.36
N PHE A 146 -1.70 6.88 -0.99
CA PHE A 146 -1.44 5.48 -1.32
C PHE A 146 -1.40 4.60 -0.06
N GLN A 147 -0.59 4.97 0.93
CA GLN A 147 -0.45 4.18 2.17
C GLN A 147 -1.81 4.02 2.87
N ARG A 148 -2.64 5.06 2.92
CA ARG A 148 -3.99 4.99 3.51
C ARG A 148 -4.89 4.00 2.76
N LYS A 149 -4.89 4.05 1.42
CA LYS A 149 -5.63 3.10 0.58
C LYS A 149 -5.16 1.67 0.81
N ALA A 150 -3.85 1.45 0.76
CA ALA A 150 -3.25 0.13 0.97
C ALA A 150 -3.59 -0.42 2.37
N MET A 151 -3.42 0.37 3.44
CA MET A 151 -3.73 -0.07 4.81
C MET A 151 -5.22 -0.35 5.01
N ALA A 152 -6.11 0.50 4.50
CA ALA A 152 -7.55 0.31 4.62
C ALA A 152 -8.01 -0.98 3.93
N TYR A 153 -7.42 -1.29 2.78
CA TYR A 153 -7.73 -2.50 2.03
C TYR A 153 -7.12 -3.76 2.65
N ALA A 154 -5.82 -3.69 2.96
CA ALA A 154 -5.01 -4.83 3.36
C ALA A 154 -5.23 -5.24 4.81
N GLY A 155 -5.54 -4.30 5.71
CA GLY A 155 -5.69 -4.56 7.15
C GLY A 155 -6.64 -5.72 7.47
N PRO A 156 -7.90 -5.70 7.01
CA PRO A 156 -8.85 -6.81 7.23
C PRO A 156 -8.43 -8.12 6.55
N ARG A 157 -7.66 -8.05 5.46
CA ARG A 157 -7.26 -9.19 4.63
C ARG A 157 -5.97 -9.86 5.10
N ALA A 158 -5.13 -9.13 5.85
CA ALA A 158 -3.85 -9.63 6.34
C ALA A 158 -4.01 -10.87 7.23
N MET A 159 -5.15 -11.01 7.94
CA MET A 159 -5.46 -12.20 8.72
C MET A 159 -5.55 -13.48 7.89
N PHE A 160 -6.01 -13.38 6.64
CA PHE A 160 -6.26 -14.54 5.78
C PHE A 160 -5.15 -14.79 4.75
N ARG A 161 -4.13 -13.92 4.68
CA ARG A 161 -3.05 -13.97 3.69
C ARG A 161 -1.67 -14.27 4.27
N GLY A 162 -1.61 -15.05 5.34
CA GLY A 162 -0.33 -15.45 5.95
C GLY A 162 0.36 -14.36 6.78
N HIS A 163 -0.28 -13.21 6.97
CA HIS A 163 0.18 -12.10 7.83
C HIS A 163 -0.67 -11.97 9.11
N ALA A 164 -1.24 -13.08 9.58
CA ALA A 164 -2.22 -13.07 10.67
C ALA A 164 -1.65 -12.53 11.99
N ILE A 165 -0.39 -12.86 12.30
CA ILE A 165 0.28 -12.43 13.53
C ILE A 165 0.53 -10.91 13.51
N GLU A 166 0.92 -10.37 12.36
CA GLU A 166 1.13 -8.94 12.13
C GLU A 166 -0.19 -8.17 12.19
N ALA A 167 -1.25 -8.70 11.57
CA ALA A 167 -2.58 -8.09 11.57
C ALA A 167 -3.15 -7.96 12.99
N ILE A 168 -3.12 -9.05 13.76
CA ILE A 168 -3.60 -9.07 15.16
C ILE A 168 -2.81 -8.07 16.00
N ARG A 169 -1.47 -8.07 15.90
CA ARG A 169 -0.63 -7.15 16.67
C ARG A 169 -0.87 -5.69 16.29
N HIS A 170 -0.99 -5.39 14.99
CA HIS A 170 -1.25 -4.04 14.51
C HIS A 170 -2.61 -3.52 14.99
N LEU A 171 -3.63 -4.39 15.00
CA LEU A 171 -4.95 -4.06 15.53
C LEU A 171 -4.90 -3.75 17.03
N ILE A 172 -4.17 -4.56 17.81
CA ILE A 172 -3.97 -4.33 19.25
C ILE A 172 -3.24 -3.00 19.48
N GLN A 173 -2.14 -2.76 18.77
CA GLN A 173 -1.38 -1.51 18.88
C GLN A 173 -2.23 -0.29 18.52
N THR A 174 -2.99 -0.35 17.42
CA THR A 174 -3.81 0.78 16.95
C THR A 174 -5.04 1.04 17.82
N ARG A 175 -5.57 0.03 18.53
CA ARG A 175 -6.75 0.18 19.40
C ARG A 175 -6.40 0.52 20.86
N LEU A 176 -5.20 0.17 21.33
CA LEU A 176 -4.76 0.42 22.70
C LEU A 176 -3.87 1.67 22.85
N SER A 177 -3.45 2.28 21.74
CA SER A 177 -2.70 3.55 21.69
C SER A 177 -3.60 4.72 21.27
#